data_AF-A0A7C5L356-F1
#
_entry.id   AF-A0A7C5L356-F1
#
_cell.length_a   1.000
_cell.length_b   1.000
_cell.length_c   1.000
_cell.angle_alpha   90.00
_cell.angle_beta   90.00
_cell.angle_gamma   90.00
#
_symmetry.space_group_name_H-M   'P 1'
#
loop_
_entity.id
_entity.type
_entity.pdbx_description
1 polymer ?
#
loop_
_entity_poly.entity_id
_entity_poly.type
_entity_poly.pdbx_seq_one_letter_code
_entity_poly.pdbx_strand_id
1 'polypeptide(L)'
;MSPTTSLTENQIKKIALAYLRHYYRFRPRTENEASLALLDVRLGGDIKADVMLIFCKPEAIHTLGSFKSDEQKIRELVSKNQCNFFATCEATSRDVKEELYYDFDKDLWLLDSLAFGLFLTTGFFIYAELFPHWFPGFLQLLLQPFEKHQPFLLGGVAVALNFFTISISALIGLYSKRFNIRYRYIHALQQFEEYDADEQWVAFSKEVFEEEHPKSGE
;
A
#
# COMPACT_ATOMS: atom_id res chain seq x y z
N MET A 1 -6.88 13.53 -34.89
CA MET A 1 -6.78 13.16 -33.46
C MET A 1 -7.11 14.41 -32.67
N SER A 2 -8.26 14.44 -31.99
CA SER A 2 -8.58 15.54 -31.09
C SER A 2 -7.55 15.55 -29.95
N PRO A 3 -7.00 16.70 -29.55
CA PRO A 3 -6.11 16.75 -28.39
C PRO A 3 -6.93 16.30 -27.18
N THR A 4 -6.63 15.11 -26.65
CA THR A 4 -7.13 14.68 -25.35
C THR A 4 -6.60 15.69 -24.33
N THR A 5 -7.48 16.63 -23.98
CA THR A 5 -7.15 17.69 -23.04
C THR A 5 -7.12 17.03 -21.68
N SER A 6 -5.94 16.81 -21.15
CA SER A 6 -5.78 16.10 -19.89
C SER A 6 -6.55 16.78 -18.79
N LEU A 7 -7.35 16.01 -18.05
CA LEU A 7 -8.11 16.56 -16.94
C LEU A 7 -7.16 17.04 -15.83
N THR A 8 -7.32 18.29 -15.43
CA THR A 8 -6.64 18.83 -14.25
C THR A 8 -7.18 18.17 -12.98
N GLU A 9 -6.35 18.10 -11.94
CA GLU A 9 -6.71 17.59 -10.63
C GLU A 9 -8.03 18.20 -10.09
N ASN A 10 -8.18 19.51 -10.22
CA ASN A 10 -9.40 20.23 -9.84
C ASN A 10 -10.66 19.79 -10.61
N GLN A 11 -10.51 19.41 -11.89
CA GLN A 11 -11.63 18.86 -12.66
C GLN A 11 -11.97 17.44 -12.17
N ILE A 12 -10.96 16.62 -11.90
CA ILE A 12 -11.13 15.27 -11.35
C ILE A 12 -11.84 15.33 -9.99
N LYS A 13 -11.43 16.22 -9.08
CA LYS A 13 -12.10 16.43 -7.78
C LYS A 13 -13.58 16.75 -7.91
N LYS A 14 -13.94 17.65 -8.82
CA LYS A 14 -15.35 18.03 -9.05
C LYS A 14 -16.18 16.87 -9.59
N ILE A 15 -15.62 16.11 -10.53
CA ILE A 15 -16.27 14.93 -11.12
C ILE A 15 -16.42 13.84 -10.04
N ALA A 16 -15.36 13.57 -9.28
CA ALA A 16 -15.36 12.60 -8.19
C ALA A 16 -16.39 12.98 -7.13
N LEU A 17 -16.43 14.23 -6.68
CA LEU A 17 -17.43 14.68 -5.72
C LEU A 17 -18.86 14.53 -6.24
N ALA A 18 -19.10 14.86 -7.51
CA ALA A 18 -20.41 14.66 -8.14
C ALA A 18 -20.80 13.17 -8.18
N TYR A 19 -19.84 12.30 -8.51
CA TYR A 19 -20.02 10.86 -8.49
C TYR A 19 -20.34 10.35 -7.08
N LEU A 20 -19.56 10.70 -6.06
CA LEU A 20 -19.79 10.26 -4.68
C LEU A 20 -21.17 10.69 -4.17
N ARG A 21 -21.58 11.94 -4.44
CA ARG A 21 -22.93 12.42 -4.10
C ARG A 21 -24.02 11.59 -4.75
N HIS A 22 -23.81 11.16 -5.99
CA HIS A 22 -24.76 10.30 -6.70
C HIS A 22 -24.75 8.87 -6.16
N TYR A 23 -23.57 8.29 -5.98
CA TYR A 23 -23.36 6.93 -5.49
C TYR A 23 -23.98 6.73 -4.11
N TYR A 24 -23.73 7.64 -3.18
CA TYR A 24 -24.29 7.60 -1.82
C TYR A 24 -25.66 8.28 -1.67
N ARG A 25 -26.33 8.62 -2.78
CA ARG A 25 -27.64 9.27 -2.72
C ARG A 25 -28.67 8.41 -1.97
N PHE A 26 -28.59 7.09 -2.13
CA PHE A 26 -29.54 6.13 -1.57
C PHE A 26 -28.99 5.34 -0.39
N ARG A 27 -27.81 5.71 0.14
CA ARG A 27 -27.29 5.10 1.37
C ARG A 27 -28.33 5.32 2.48
N PRO A 28 -28.69 4.28 3.26
CA PRO A 28 -29.57 4.45 4.42
C PRO A 28 -29.00 5.53 5.34
N ARG A 29 -29.85 6.47 5.73
CA ARG A 29 -29.50 7.60 6.61
C ARG A 29 -30.36 7.51 7.86
N THR A 30 -29.81 7.91 9.01
CA THR A 30 -30.67 8.23 10.16
C THR A 30 -31.54 9.45 9.84
N GLU A 31 -32.72 9.51 10.44
CA GLU A 31 -33.65 10.63 10.21
C GLU A 31 -32.95 11.98 10.44
N ASN A 32 -33.13 12.89 9.48
CA ASN A 32 -32.53 14.22 9.44
C ASN A 32 -31.01 14.31 9.19
N GLU A 33 -30.30 13.25 8.80
CA GLU A 33 -28.91 13.43 8.34
C GLU A 33 -28.82 14.35 7.12
N ALA A 34 -27.93 15.33 7.19
CA ALA A 34 -27.55 16.13 6.04
C ALA A 34 -26.14 15.75 5.55
N SER A 35 -25.85 16.11 4.31
CA SER A 35 -24.59 15.79 3.66
C SER A 35 -23.72 17.03 3.49
N LEU A 36 -22.48 16.95 3.94
CA LEU A 36 -21.46 17.96 3.72
C LEU A 36 -20.42 17.41 2.74
N ALA A 37 -20.06 18.24 1.78
CA ALA A 37 -19.09 17.92 0.75
C ALA A 37 -18.00 18.99 0.78
N LEU A 38 -16.78 18.56 1.04
CA LEU A 38 -15.61 19.40 1.20
C LEU A 38 -14.56 19.01 0.16
N LEU A 39 -13.73 19.99 -0.21
CA LEU A 39 -12.61 19.81 -1.12
C LEU A 39 -11.36 20.32 -0.41
N ASP A 40 -10.22 19.69 -0.70
CA ASP A 40 -8.91 20.06 -0.15
C ASP A 40 -8.89 20.17 1.39
N VAL A 41 -9.45 19.16 2.06
CA VAL A 41 -9.50 19.11 3.52
C VAL A 41 -8.16 18.64 4.05
N ARG A 42 -7.52 19.43 4.91
CA ARG A 42 -6.35 18.99 5.67
C ARG A 42 -6.81 18.26 6.91
N LEU A 43 -6.25 17.08 7.16
CA LEU A 43 -6.58 16.22 8.29
C LEU A 43 -5.32 15.95 9.15
N GLY A 44 -4.56 17.00 9.45
CA GLY A 44 -3.50 16.96 10.45
C GLY A 44 -2.16 16.56 9.88
N GLY A 45 -1.11 17.22 10.40
CA GLY A 45 0.21 17.12 9.80
C GLY A 45 0.18 17.52 8.33
N ASP A 46 0.76 16.66 7.48
CA ASP A 46 0.85 16.83 6.03
C ASP A 46 -0.25 16.07 5.25
N ILE A 47 -1.25 15.52 5.95
CA ILE A 47 -2.27 14.66 5.35
C ILE A 47 -3.40 15.52 4.77
N LYS A 48 -3.71 15.33 3.49
CA LYS A 48 -4.68 16.12 2.73
C LYS A 48 -5.64 15.20 1.97
N ALA A 49 -6.92 15.29 2.27
CA ALA A 49 -7.98 14.65 1.51
C ALA A 49 -8.49 15.59 0.41
N ASP A 50 -8.35 15.19 -0.84
CA ASP A 50 -8.78 16.01 -1.97
C ASP A 50 -10.28 16.24 -2.05
N VAL A 51 -11.05 15.20 -1.75
CA VAL A 51 -12.51 15.25 -1.67
C VAL A 51 -12.96 14.52 -0.41
N MET A 52 -13.88 15.11 0.34
CA MET A 52 -14.46 14.49 1.52
C MET A 52 -15.98 14.66 1.50
N LEU A 53 -16.71 13.56 1.69
CA LEU A 53 -18.16 13.52 1.82
C LEU A 53 -18.50 13.00 3.20
N ILE A 54 -19.25 13.78 3.98
CA ILE A 54 -19.60 13.44 5.36
C ILE A 54 -21.12 13.49 5.52
N PHE A 55 -21.68 12.49 6.20
CA PHE A 55 -23.07 12.52 6.65
C PHE A 55 -23.13 12.72 8.16
N CYS A 56 -23.74 13.83 8.57
CA CYS A 56 -23.85 14.20 9.98
C CYS A 56 -25.27 14.66 10.30
N LYS A 57 -25.57 14.70 11.60
CA LYS A 57 -26.78 15.33 12.13
C LYS A 57 -26.83 16.83 11.72
N PRO A 58 -28.02 17.44 11.57
CA PRO A 58 -28.16 18.83 11.11
C PRO A 58 -27.36 19.83 11.95
N GLU A 59 -27.35 19.62 13.26
CA GLU A 59 -26.68 20.48 14.26
C GLU A 59 -25.15 20.54 14.01
N ALA A 60 -24.55 19.41 13.64
CA ALA A 60 -23.13 19.32 13.33
C ALA A 60 -22.78 20.06 12.02
N ILE A 61 -23.69 20.07 11.05
CA ILE A 61 -23.46 20.70 9.74
C ILE A 61 -23.48 22.22 9.82
N HIS A 62 -24.30 22.81 10.70
CA HIS A 62 -24.21 24.23 11.00
C HIS A 62 -22.84 24.62 11.56
N THR A 63 -22.25 23.76 12.37
CA THR A 63 -20.91 23.95 12.94
C THR A 63 -19.81 23.81 11.88
N LEU A 64 -19.96 22.89 10.92
CA LEU A 64 -18.99 22.68 9.84
C LEU A 64 -19.14 23.66 8.67
N GLY A 65 -20.35 24.14 8.38
CA GLY A 65 -20.65 24.99 7.23
C GLY A 65 -19.94 26.35 7.26
N SER A 66 -19.59 26.85 8.46
CA SER A 66 -18.77 28.06 8.65
C SER A 66 -17.26 27.79 8.58
N PHE A 67 -16.83 26.53 8.63
CA PHE A 67 -15.42 26.12 8.73
C PHE A 67 -15.14 24.99 7.74
N LYS A 68 -15.11 25.32 6.44
CA LYS A 68 -14.98 24.36 5.32
C LYS A 68 -13.70 23.51 5.30
N SER A 69 -12.80 23.61 6.28
CA SER A 69 -11.49 22.96 6.23
C SER A 69 -10.81 22.81 7.59
N ASP A 70 -11.58 22.75 8.68
CA ASP A 70 -11.04 22.78 10.04
C ASP A 70 -11.02 21.36 10.63
N GLU A 71 -9.87 20.69 10.46
CA GLU A 71 -9.61 19.31 10.90
C GLU A 71 -10.10 19.04 12.32
N GLN A 72 -9.74 19.92 13.26
CA GLN A 72 -9.98 19.69 14.68
C GLN A 72 -11.48 19.52 14.95
N LYS A 73 -12.32 20.27 14.21
CA LYS A 73 -13.77 20.16 14.32
C LYS A 73 -14.30 18.90 13.64
N ILE A 74 -13.74 18.50 12.50
CA ILE A 74 -14.11 17.23 11.86
C ILE A 74 -13.82 16.06 12.80
N ARG A 75 -12.61 16.01 13.37
CA ARG A 75 -12.21 14.99 14.35
C ARG A 75 -13.07 15.05 15.62
N GLU A 76 -13.39 16.24 16.12
CA GLU A 76 -14.27 16.42 17.27
C GLU A 76 -15.69 15.86 16.99
N LEU A 77 -16.24 16.12 15.81
CA LEU A 77 -17.58 15.65 15.44
C LEU A 77 -17.64 14.15 15.22
N VAL A 78 -16.58 13.56 14.64
CA VAL A 78 -16.41 12.11 14.55
C VAL A 78 -16.32 11.51 15.96
N SER A 79 -15.50 12.08 16.85
CA SER A 79 -15.34 11.59 18.23
C SER A 79 -16.63 11.66 19.06
N LYS A 80 -17.49 12.65 18.79
CA LYS A 80 -18.79 12.82 19.45
C LYS A 80 -19.90 11.98 18.81
N ASN A 81 -19.58 11.13 17.83
CA ASN A 81 -20.53 10.30 17.10
C ASN A 81 -21.69 11.14 16.51
N GLN A 82 -21.35 12.33 15.99
CA GLN A 82 -22.30 13.23 15.33
C GLN A 82 -22.32 13.07 13.81
N CYS A 83 -21.31 12.41 13.27
CA CYS A 83 -21.21 11.99 11.87
C CYS A 83 -21.23 10.46 11.83
N ASN A 84 -22.16 9.91 11.05
CA ASN A 84 -22.40 8.46 10.96
C ASN A 84 -21.73 7.86 9.72
N PHE A 85 -21.18 8.71 8.86
CA PHE A 85 -20.48 8.28 7.67
C PHE A 85 -19.47 9.31 7.18
N PHE A 86 -18.34 8.82 6.71
CA PHE A 86 -17.33 9.61 6.03
C PHE A 86 -16.69 8.83 4.90
N ALA A 87 -16.77 9.41 3.70
CA ALA A 87 -16.07 8.94 2.53
C ALA A 87 -15.03 9.96 2.09
N THR A 88 -13.79 9.51 1.90
CA THR A 88 -12.72 10.33 1.31
C THR A 88 -12.43 9.90 -0.12
N CYS A 89 -11.90 10.79 -0.94
CA CYS A 89 -11.45 10.46 -2.28
C CYS A 89 -10.21 11.24 -2.64
N GLU A 90 -9.18 10.50 -3.05
CA GLU A 90 -7.95 11.07 -3.59
C GLU A 90 -8.08 11.25 -5.10
N ALA A 91 -7.73 12.42 -5.62
CA ALA A 91 -7.94 12.78 -7.02
C ALA A 91 -6.60 12.91 -7.75
N THR A 92 -6.19 11.86 -8.45
CA THR A 92 -4.89 11.82 -9.11
C THR A 92 -4.97 12.27 -10.57
N SER A 93 -4.11 13.22 -10.96
CA SER A 93 -3.90 13.65 -12.35
C SER A 93 -2.61 13.08 -12.94
N ARG A 94 -2.36 13.31 -14.23
CA ARG A 94 -1.16 12.79 -14.92
C ARG A 94 0.15 13.21 -14.26
N ASP A 95 0.19 14.42 -13.70
CA ASP A 95 1.39 15.00 -13.10
C ASP A 95 1.74 14.37 -11.74
N VAL A 96 0.77 13.72 -11.10
CA VAL A 96 0.89 13.09 -9.78
C VAL A 96 0.66 11.58 -9.86
N LYS A 97 0.77 11.02 -11.07
CA LYS A 97 0.46 9.61 -11.37
C LYS A 97 1.24 8.62 -10.50
N GLU A 98 2.43 9.01 -10.03
CA GLU A 98 3.32 8.16 -9.23
C GLU A 98 2.68 7.72 -7.91
N GLU A 99 1.72 8.48 -7.36
CA GLU A 99 0.94 8.10 -6.17
C GLU A 99 0.07 6.85 -6.37
N LEU A 100 -0.34 6.57 -7.61
CA LEU A 100 -1.12 5.39 -7.99
C LEU A 100 -0.28 4.23 -8.44
N TYR A 101 0.95 4.50 -8.88
CA TYR A 101 1.85 3.44 -9.23
C TYR A 101 2.32 2.74 -7.97
N TYR A 102 2.57 1.46 -8.14
CA TYR A 102 3.02 0.61 -7.07
C TYR A 102 4.49 0.88 -6.79
N ASP A 103 4.81 1.38 -5.61
CA ASP A 103 6.18 1.29 -5.12
C ASP A 103 6.44 -0.12 -4.58
N PHE A 104 7.70 -0.53 -4.64
CA PHE A 104 8.15 -1.81 -4.16
C PHE A 104 8.40 -1.73 -2.66
N ASP A 105 7.57 -2.42 -1.88
CA ASP A 105 7.76 -2.54 -0.43
C ASP A 105 9.01 -3.39 -0.15
N LYS A 106 10.12 -2.70 0.15
CA LYS A 106 11.43 -3.31 0.41
C LYS A 106 11.44 -4.06 1.73
N ASP A 107 10.69 -3.60 2.72
CA ASP A 107 10.72 -4.16 4.06
C ASP A 107 9.98 -5.50 4.09
N LEU A 108 8.79 -5.54 3.49
CA LEU A 108 8.03 -6.78 3.34
C LEU A 108 8.80 -7.82 2.50
N TRP A 109 9.44 -7.37 1.41
CA TRP A 109 10.25 -8.25 0.58
C TRP A 109 11.50 -8.78 1.28
N LEU A 110 12.15 -7.96 2.11
CA LEU A 110 13.32 -8.36 2.89
C LEU A 110 12.92 -9.41 3.94
N LEU A 111 11.79 -9.22 4.61
CA LEU A 111 11.24 -10.19 5.56
C LEU A 111 10.92 -11.53 4.90
N ASP A 112 10.24 -11.51 3.74
CA ASP A 112 9.93 -12.74 3.01
C ASP A 112 11.23 -13.45 2.52
N SER A 113 12.24 -12.68 2.10
CA SER A 113 13.54 -13.23 1.68
C SER A 113 14.31 -13.85 2.84
N LEU A 114 14.26 -13.23 4.03
CA LEU A 114 14.83 -13.77 5.27
C LEU A 114 14.13 -15.07 5.68
N ALA A 115 12.79 -15.07 5.69
CA ALA A 115 12.00 -16.25 6.04
C ALA A 115 12.28 -17.43 5.08
N PHE A 116 12.36 -17.15 3.78
CA PHE A 116 12.71 -18.15 2.78
C PHE A 116 14.13 -18.70 2.97
N GLY A 117 15.11 -17.83 3.23
CA GLY A 117 16.49 -18.25 3.49
C GLY A 117 16.61 -19.12 4.74
N LEU A 118 15.92 -18.77 5.82
CA LEU A 118 15.83 -19.58 7.04
C LEU A 118 15.19 -20.95 6.77
N PHE A 119 14.09 -20.99 6.02
CA PHE A 119 13.40 -22.23 5.67
C PHE A 119 14.29 -23.17 4.85
N LEU A 120 14.95 -22.66 3.82
CA LEU A 120 15.88 -23.44 2.99
C LEU A 120 17.10 -23.92 3.77
N THR A 121 17.69 -23.04 4.59
CA THR A 121 18.85 -23.40 5.42
C THR A 121 18.48 -24.52 6.39
N THR A 122 17.33 -24.40 7.06
CA THR A 122 16.83 -25.43 7.99
C THR A 122 16.54 -26.74 7.25
N GLY A 123 15.83 -26.67 6.13
CA GLY A 123 15.53 -27.84 5.30
C GLY A 123 16.79 -28.54 4.79
N PHE A 124 17.81 -27.77 4.41
CA PHE A 124 19.11 -28.31 3.99
C PHE A 124 19.78 -29.10 5.12
N PHE A 125 19.85 -28.55 6.33
CA PHE A 125 20.45 -29.26 7.47
C PHE A 125 19.67 -30.52 7.85
N ILE A 126 18.33 -30.45 7.87
CA ILE A 126 17.49 -31.63 8.12
C ILE A 126 17.74 -32.70 7.05
N TYR A 127 17.76 -32.31 5.78
CA TYR A 127 18.00 -33.24 4.67
C TYR A 127 19.41 -33.85 4.72
N ALA A 128 20.41 -33.04 5.07
CA ALA A 128 21.78 -33.47 5.26
C ALA A 128 21.92 -34.53 6.36
N GLU A 129 21.21 -34.35 7.47
CA GLU A 129 21.18 -35.30 8.59
C GLU A 129 20.48 -36.61 8.19
N LEU A 130 19.36 -36.54 7.45
CA LEU A 130 18.60 -37.72 7.03
C LEU A 130 19.29 -38.52 5.92
N PHE A 131 20.06 -37.88 5.05
CA PHE A 131 20.63 -38.50 3.84
C PHE A 131 22.14 -38.27 3.68
N PRO A 132 22.98 -38.64 4.68
CA PRO A 132 24.40 -38.30 4.68
C PRO A 132 25.15 -38.87 3.47
N HIS A 133 24.84 -40.08 3.04
CA HIS A 133 25.42 -40.77 1.87
C HIS A 133 25.21 -40.07 0.52
N TRP A 134 24.26 -39.14 0.41
CA TRP A 134 24.03 -38.33 -0.80
C TRP A 134 24.99 -37.14 -0.90
N PHE A 135 25.70 -36.81 0.18
CA PHE A 135 26.63 -35.70 0.23
C PHE A 135 28.07 -36.18 -0.05
N PRO A 136 28.82 -35.47 -0.91
CA PRO A 136 30.24 -35.74 -1.12
C PRO A 136 31.02 -35.72 0.20
N GLY A 137 32.09 -36.52 0.30
CA GLY A 137 32.83 -36.70 1.56
C GLY A 137 33.33 -35.39 2.21
N PHE A 138 33.63 -34.35 1.44
CA PHE A 138 34.01 -33.04 1.98
C PHE A 138 32.86 -32.29 2.68
N LEU A 139 31.62 -32.48 2.21
CA LEU A 139 30.40 -31.93 2.82
C LEU A 139 30.03 -32.72 4.07
N GLN A 140 30.17 -34.05 4.05
CA GLN A 140 30.04 -34.87 5.26
C GLN A 140 31.02 -34.41 6.34
N LEU A 141 32.25 -34.05 5.98
CA LEU A 141 33.27 -33.55 6.92
C LEU A 141 32.85 -32.22 7.60
N LEU A 142 32.08 -31.39 6.91
CA LEU A 142 31.49 -30.15 7.46
C LEU A 142 30.24 -30.42 8.33
N LEU A 143 29.59 -31.58 8.16
CA LEU A 143 28.31 -31.95 8.77
C LEU A 143 28.44 -33.05 9.84
N GLN A 144 29.64 -33.56 10.12
CA GLN A 144 29.83 -34.65 11.08
C GLN A 144 29.39 -34.27 12.51
N PRO A 145 28.79 -35.21 13.28
CA PRO A 145 28.35 -34.96 14.65
C PRO A 145 29.52 -34.56 15.56
N PHE A 146 29.30 -33.48 16.29
CA PHE A 146 30.23 -32.82 17.18
C PHE A 146 30.59 -33.67 18.39
N GLU A 147 31.87 -34.05 18.54
CA GLU A 147 32.36 -34.44 19.87
C GLU A 147 33.25 -33.40 20.57
N LYS A 148 33.87 -32.39 19.91
CA LYS A 148 34.52 -31.33 20.72
C LYS A 148 34.97 -29.97 20.17
N HIS A 149 35.26 -29.71 18.88
CA HIS A 149 36.19 -28.59 18.60
C HIS A 149 35.87 -27.46 17.61
N GLN A 150 34.80 -27.40 16.80
CA GLN A 150 34.66 -26.26 15.85
C GLN A 150 33.22 -25.72 15.62
N PRO A 151 32.49 -25.25 16.67
CA PRO A 151 31.14 -24.66 16.52
C PRO A 151 31.13 -23.44 15.59
N PHE A 152 32.27 -22.74 15.50
CA PHE A 152 32.46 -21.60 14.63
C PHE A 152 32.40 -21.92 13.13
N LEU A 153 32.86 -23.10 12.69
CA LEU A 153 32.85 -23.45 11.26
C LEU A 153 31.45 -23.84 10.79
N LEU A 154 30.72 -24.65 11.57
CA LEU A 154 29.34 -25.01 11.23
C LEU A 154 28.44 -23.77 11.25
N GLY A 155 28.57 -22.91 12.27
CA GLY A 155 27.88 -21.62 12.31
C GLY A 155 28.24 -20.74 11.12
N GLY A 156 29.52 -20.69 10.73
CA GLY A 156 29.98 -19.96 9.55
C GLY A 156 29.37 -20.48 8.24
N VAL A 157 29.30 -21.79 8.05
CA VAL A 157 28.67 -22.42 6.87
C VAL A 157 27.17 -22.16 6.85
N ALA A 158 26.48 -22.30 7.98
CA ALA A 158 25.05 -22.01 8.10
C ALA A 158 24.74 -20.55 7.75
N VAL A 159 25.53 -19.62 8.28
CA VAL A 159 25.41 -18.18 7.99
C VAL A 159 25.69 -17.89 6.51
N ALA A 160 26.75 -18.46 5.94
CA ALA A 160 27.08 -18.29 4.52
C ALA A 160 25.98 -18.83 3.60
N LEU A 161 25.41 -19.99 3.91
CA LEU A 161 24.30 -20.58 3.17
C LEU A 161 23.04 -19.70 3.26
N ASN A 162 22.78 -19.14 4.44
CA ASN A 162 21.65 -18.24 4.66
C ASN A 162 21.81 -16.96 3.82
N PHE A 163 22.97 -16.30 3.87
CA PHE A 163 23.26 -15.14 3.02
C PHE A 163 23.16 -15.45 1.53
N PHE A 164 23.60 -16.63 1.09
CA PHE A 164 23.50 -17.07 -0.30
C PHE A 164 22.03 -17.22 -0.72
N THR A 165 21.21 -17.89 0.09
CA THR A 165 19.77 -18.07 -0.19
C THR A 165 18.99 -16.75 -0.17
N ILE A 166 19.27 -15.85 0.76
CA ILE A 166 18.71 -14.49 0.79
C ILE A 166 19.10 -13.73 -0.49
N SER A 167 20.36 -13.81 -0.91
CA SER A 167 20.85 -13.13 -2.12
C SER A 167 20.17 -13.65 -3.38
N ILE A 168 19.93 -14.96 -3.48
CA ILE A 168 19.17 -15.55 -4.60
C ILE A 168 17.70 -15.10 -4.56
N SER A 169 17.04 -15.17 -3.40
CA SER A 169 15.66 -14.71 -3.23
C SER A 169 15.53 -13.22 -3.60
N ALA A 170 16.53 -12.43 -3.20
CA ALA A 170 16.57 -11.02 -3.53
C ALA A 170 16.70 -10.80 -5.04
N LEU A 171 17.62 -11.52 -5.70
CA LEU A 171 17.81 -11.41 -7.14
C LEU A 171 16.55 -11.83 -7.91
N ILE A 172 15.91 -12.94 -7.52
CA ILE A 172 14.62 -13.37 -8.06
C ILE A 172 13.55 -12.30 -7.84
N GLY A 173 13.48 -11.71 -6.64
CA GLY A 173 12.54 -10.63 -6.33
C GLY A 173 12.73 -9.38 -7.18
N LEU A 174 13.98 -8.99 -7.46
CA LEU A 174 14.31 -7.88 -8.36
C LEU A 174 13.84 -8.15 -9.80
N TYR A 175 14.06 -9.36 -10.32
CA TYR A 175 13.54 -9.77 -11.63
C TYR A 175 12.00 -9.91 -11.63
N SER A 176 11.42 -10.30 -10.49
CA SER A 176 9.98 -10.51 -10.31
C SER A 176 9.22 -9.24 -9.93
N LYS A 177 9.88 -8.08 -9.79
CA LYS A 177 9.25 -6.77 -9.55
C LYS A 177 8.07 -6.50 -10.48
N ARG A 178 8.18 -7.00 -11.72
CA ARG A 178 7.14 -6.87 -12.74
C ARG A 178 5.88 -7.71 -12.46
N PHE A 179 5.99 -8.82 -11.73
CA PHE A 179 4.94 -9.84 -11.64
C PHE A 179 4.34 -10.04 -10.24
N ASN A 180 5.04 -9.66 -9.16
CA ASN A 180 4.52 -9.91 -7.80
C ASN A 180 3.63 -8.77 -7.30
N ILE A 181 2.31 -9.01 -7.34
CA ILE A 181 1.28 -8.12 -6.81
C ILE A 181 1.42 -7.90 -5.30
N ARG A 182 2.04 -8.84 -4.57
CA ARG A 182 2.15 -8.79 -3.10
C ARG A 182 3.04 -7.66 -2.57
N TYR A 183 4.08 -7.26 -3.30
CA TYR A 183 5.04 -6.25 -2.84
C TYR A 183 4.73 -4.85 -3.35
N ARG A 184 3.50 -4.66 -3.81
CA ARG A 184 3.05 -3.46 -4.48
C ARG A 184 2.36 -2.56 -3.46
N TYR A 185 2.99 -1.46 -3.11
CA TYR A 185 2.47 -0.46 -2.19
C TYR A 185 1.92 0.73 -2.96
N ILE A 186 0.67 1.13 -2.67
CA ILE A 186 0.08 2.34 -3.23
C ILE A 186 0.09 3.39 -2.12
N HIS A 187 0.73 4.54 -2.33
CA HIS A 187 0.81 5.59 -1.30
C HIS A 187 -0.57 6.10 -0.87
N ALA A 188 -1.53 6.14 -1.80
CA ALA A 188 -2.91 6.46 -1.48
C ALA A 188 -3.46 5.55 -0.36
N LEU A 189 -3.06 4.27 -0.28
CA LEU A 189 -3.48 3.31 0.77
C LEU A 189 -3.07 3.73 2.17
N GLN A 190 -1.89 4.34 2.33
CA GLN A 190 -1.43 4.81 3.63
C GLN A 190 -2.37 5.85 4.23
N GLN A 191 -2.87 6.74 3.37
CA GLN A 191 -3.82 7.76 3.80
C GLN A 191 -5.13 7.13 4.31
N PHE A 192 -5.52 5.93 3.86
CA PHE A 192 -6.70 5.21 4.37
C PHE A 192 -6.57 4.86 5.85
N GLU A 193 -5.40 4.38 6.25
CA GLU A 193 -5.15 4.02 7.64
C GLU A 193 -5.16 5.26 8.55
N GLU A 194 -4.73 6.41 8.04
CA GLU A 194 -4.63 7.65 8.82
C GLU A 194 -5.96 8.41 8.92
N TYR A 195 -6.83 8.29 7.92
CA TYR A 195 -8.16 8.92 7.92
C TYR A 195 -9.19 8.18 8.77
N ASP A 196 -8.99 6.89 9.02
CA ASP A 196 -9.99 5.98 9.60
C ASP A 196 -11.29 5.88 8.76
N ALA A 197 -11.24 6.26 7.47
CA ALA A 197 -12.39 6.38 6.57
C ALA A 197 -13.32 5.16 6.56
N ASP A 198 -14.65 5.37 6.70
CA ASP A 198 -15.63 4.28 6.48
C ASP A 198 -15.47 3.70 5.07
N GLU A 199 -15.30 4.60 4.09
CA GLU A 199 -15.03 4.25 2.71
C GLU A 199 -14.04 5.25 2.11
N GLN A 200 -13.16 4.79 1.23
CA GLN A 200 -12.29 5.71 0.50
C GLN A 200 -12.09 5.29 -0.95
N TRP A 201 -11.99 6.31 -1.78
CA TRP A 201 -12.00 6.20 -3.22
C TRP A 201 -10.74 6.81 -3.81
N VAL A 202 -10.44 6.37 -5.02
CA VAL A 202 -9.35 6.90 -5.81
C VAL A 202 -9.92 7.25 -7.17
N ALA A 203 -9.90 8.54 -7.50
CA ALA A 203 -10.37 9.06 -8.77
C ALA A 203 -9.18 9.43 -9.64
N PHE A 204 -9.12 8.89 -10.84
CA PHE A 204 -8.01 9.12 -11.77
C PHE A 204 -8.52 9.48 -13.17
N SER A 205 -7.75 10.28 -13.91
CA SER A 205 -7.99 10.44 -15.35
C SER A 205 -7.60 9.15 -16.08
N LYS A 206 -8.34 8.81 -17.14
CA LYS A 206 -8.00 7.67 -18.01
C LYS A 206 -6.54 7.72 -18.50
N GLU A 207 -6.05 8.94 -18.75
CA GLU A 207 -4.70 9.21 -19.25
C GLU A 207 -3.58 8.82 -18.26
N VAL A 208 -3.90 8.60 -16.99
CA VAL A 208 -2.94 8.13 -15.97
C VAL A 208 -2.34 6.79 -16.35
N PHE A 209 -3.12 5.93 -17.01
CA PHE A 209 -2.72 4.57 -17.40
C PHE A 209 -2.39 4.43 -18.89
N GLU A 210 -2.58 5.48 -19.69
CA GLU A 210 -2.39 5.46 -21.15
C GLU A 210 -1.00 5.96 -21.58
N GLU A 211 0.07 5.63 -20.84
CA GLU A 211 1.42 5.99 -21.30
C GLU A 211 1.59 5.62 -22.79
N GLU A 212 2.00 6.62 -23.59
CA GLU A 212 2.37 6.39 -24.98
C GLU A 212 3.43 5.29 -24.99
N HIS A 213 3.06 4.09 -25.42
CA HIS A 213 4.02 3.17 -25.96
C HIS A 213 4.85 3.97 -26.98
N PRO A 214 6.18 4.09 -26.83
CA PRO A 214 6.98 4.58 -27.94
C PRO A 214 6.59 3.69 -29.10
N LYS A 215 6.00 4.27 -30.15
CA LYS A 215 5.75 3.55 -31.39
C LYS A 215 7.07 2.90 -31.74
N SER A 216 7.12 1.57 -31.64
CA SER A 216 8.29 0.80 -31.98
C SER A 216 8.57 1.06 -33.45
N GLY A 217 9.60 1.87 -33.74
CA GLY A 217 10.22 2.02 -35.05
C GLY A 217 9.31 2.55 -36.16
N GLU A 218 9.48 3.83 -36.49
CA GLU A 218 9.72 4.15 -37.89
C GLU A 218 11.08 3.57 -38.34
#